data_AF-A0AAN8X4B6-F1
#
_entry.id   AF-A0AAN8X4B6-F1
#
_cell.length_a   1.000
_cell.length_b   1.000
_cell.length_c   1.000
_cell.angle_alpha   90.00
_cell.angle_beta   90.00
_cell.angle_gamma   90.00
#
_symmetry.space_group_name_H-M   'P 1'
#
loop_
_entity.id
_entity.type
_entity.pdbx_description
1 polymer ?
#
loop_
_entity_poly.entity_id
_entity_poly.type
_entity_poly.pdbx_seq_one_letter_code
_entity_poly.pdbx_strand_id
1 'polypeptide(L)'
;MNPLSHVFLNDYWGKPMTDPLSHKSYRPLTILTFRLCHQLIGLRPFGYHLVNVILHSCVCLLLTKLLFRVVHLSQVTALSASLIFATHPIHTEA
;
A
#
# COMPACT_ATOMS: atom_id res chain seq x y z
N MET A 1 -7.12 -22.64 0.90
CA MET A 1 -7.06 -21.17 0.68
C MET A 1 -8.46 -20.64 0.81
N ASN A 2 -8.69 -19.61 1.65
CA ASN A 2 -10.01 -19.01 1.77
C ASN A 2 -10.42 -18.34 0.45
N PRO A 3 -11.72 -18.28 0.12
CA PRO A 3 -12.20 -17.65 -1.11
C PRO A 3 -11.70 -16.20 -1.26
N LEU A 4 -11.51 -15.75 -2.51
CA LEU A 4 -11.16 -14.35 -2.81
C LEU A 4 -12.27 -13.38 -2.37
N SER A 5 -13.54 -13.82 -2.38
CA SER A 5 -14.67 -13.03 -1.90
C SER A 5 -14.51 -12.56 -0.45
N HIS A 6 -13.81 -13.33 0.41
CA HIS A 6 -13.57 -12.92 1.80
C HIS A 6 -12.72 -11.65 1.92
N VAL A 7 -11.89 -11.33 0.92
CA VAL A 7 -11.10 -10.09 0.91
C VAL A 7 -11.99 -8.85 0.81
N PHE A 8 -13.19 -9.00 0.23
CA PHE A 8 -14.15 -7.91 0.04
C PHE A 8 -15.23 -7.86 1.13
N LEU A 9 -15.39 -8.94 1.90
CA LEU A 9 -16.45 -9.08 2.91
C LEU A 9 -15.93 -8.94 4.35
N ASN A 10 -14.63 -9.15 4.55
CA ASN A 10 -14.00 -9.10 5.86
C ASN A 10 -13.11 -7.86 6.00
N ASP A 11 -12.92 -7.41 7.23
CA ASP A 11 -11.93 -6.40 7.57
C ASP A 11 -10.49 -6.94 7.44
N TYR A 12 -9.53 -6.05 7.65
CA TYR A 12 -8.10 -6.34 7.54
C TYR A 12 -7.63 -7.55 8.39
N TRP A 13 -8.30 -7.81 9.51
CA TRP A 13 -7.96 -8.87 10.45
C TRP A 13 -8.72 -10.18 10.18
N GLY A 14 -9.59 -10.18 9.17
CA GLY A 14 -10.34 -11.36 8.73
C GLY A 14 -11.72 -11.51 9.36
N LYS A 15 -12.21 -10.51 10.10
CA LYS A 15 -13.54 -10.51 10.71
C LYS A 15 -14.58 -9.96 9.73
N PRO A 16 -15.80 -10.51 9.63
CA PRO A 16 -16.83 -9.96 8.74
C PRO A 16 -17.11 -8.49 9.05
N MET A 17 -17.21 -7.65 8.00
CA MET A 17 -17.46 -6.21 8.18
C MET A 17 -18.81 -5.89 8.84
N THR A 18 -19.75 -6.84 8.80
CA THR A 18 -21.06 -6.75 9.45
C THR A 18 -21.01 -6.96 10.97
N ASP A 19 -19.91 -7.51 11.50
CA ASP A 19 -19.77 -7.78 12.91
C ASP A 19 -19.58 -6.46 13.70
N PRO A 20 -20.35 -6.21 14.78
CA PRO A 20 -20.20 -5.02 15.61
C PRO A 20 -18.79 -4.83 16.20
N LEU A 21 -18.06 -5.92 16.40
CA LEU A 21 -16.71 -5.96 16.94
C LEU A 21 -15.63 -5.93 15.83
N SER A 22 -16.01 -5.76 14.56
CA SER A 22 -15.06 -5.53 13.47
C SER A 22 -14.41 -4.15 13.63
N HIS A 23 -13.12 -4.07 13.29
CA HIS A 23 -12.43 -2.79 13.21
C HIS A 23 -12.84 -1.99 11.96
N LYS A 24 -13.62 -2.59 11.05
CA LYS A 24 -14.09 -2.00 9.77
C LYS A 24 -12.94 -1.45 8.90
N SER A 25 -11.72 -1.92 9.14
CA SER A 25 -10.52 -1.55 8.40
C SER A 25 -10.52 -2.23 7.04
N TYR A 26 -11.06 -1.54 6.03
CA TYR A 26 -11.15 -2.07 4.67
C TYR A 26 -9.85 -1.83 3.88
N ARG A 27 -9.05 -2.89 3.72
CA ARG A 27 -7.75 -2.85 3.01
C ARG A 27 -7.58 -4.04 2.05
N PRO A 28 -8.49 -4.23 1.07
CA PRO A 28 -8.55 -5.44 0.25
C PRO A 28 -7.30 -5.63 -0.62
N LEU A 29 -6.75 -4.55 -1.18
CA LEU A 29 -5.55 -4.60 -2.02
C LEU A 29 -4.33 -5.02 -1.21
N THR A 30 -4.19 -4.52 0.03
CA THR A 30 -3.10 -4.92 0.92
C THR A 30 -3.16 -6.42 1.22
N ILE A 31 -4.34 -6.93 1.58
CA ILE A 31 -4.54 -8.37 1.84
C ILE A 31 -4.24 -9.20 0.58
N LEU A 32 -4.68 -8.74 -0.59
CA LEU A 32 -4.44 -9.45 -1.85
C LEU A 32 -2.94 -9.51 -2.18
N THR A 33 -2.23 -8.39 -2.05
CA THR A 33 -0.77 -8.32 -2.25
C THR A 33 -0.05 -9.24 -1.27
N PHE A 34 -0.45 -9.27 0.01
CA PHE A 34 0.15 -10.17 0.99
C PHE A 34 -0.15 -11.64 0.73
N ARG A 35 -1.36 -11.98 0.28
CA ARG A 35 -1.70 -13.35 -0.14
C ARG A 35 -0.84 -13.80 -1.33
N LEU A 36 -0.63 -12.92 -2.30
CA LEU A 36 0.24 -13.20 -3.45
C LEU A 36 1.71 -13.35 -3.02
N CYS A 37 2.20 -12.43 -2.18
CA CYS A 37 3.56 -12.51 -1.64
C CYS A 37 3.76 -13.80 -0.84
N HIS A 38 2.78 -14.21 -0.03
CA HIS A 38 2.86 -15.45 0.73
C HIS A 38 2.92 -16.68 -0.18
N GLN A 39 2.18 -16.70 -1.29
CA GLN A 39 2.23 -17.81 -2.26
C GLN A 39 3.58 -17.92 -2.96
N LEU A 40 4.21 -16.78 -3.28
CA LEU A 40 5.47 -16.75 -4.04
C LEU A 40 6.73 -16.81 -3.17
N ILE A 41 6.68 -16.21 -1.98
CA ILE A 41 7.86 -15.91 -1.14
C ILE A 41 7.76 -16.59 0.24
N GLY A 42 6.58 -17.12 0.61
CA GLY A 42 6.32 -17.71 1.92
C GLY A 42 6.40 -16.67 3.03
N LEU A 43 6.80 -17.08 4.24
CA LEU A 43 6.86 -16.23 5.43
C LEU A 43 8.18 -15.44 5.57
N ARG A 44 8.93 -15.25 4.49
CA ARG A 44 10.22 -14.53 4.54
C ARG A 44 9.99 -13.02 4.52
N PRO A 45 10.23 -12.29 5.63
CA PRO A 45 9.85 -10.87 5.76
C PRO A 45 10.53 -9.97 4.73
N PHE A 46 11.75 -10.30 4.32
CA PHE A 46 12.51 -9.54 3.32
C PHE A 46 11.72 -9.33 2.02
N GLY A 47 11.01 -10.35 1.52
CA GLY A 47 10.25 -10.22 0.27
C GLY A 47 9.08 -9.26 0.38
N TYR A 48 8.41 -9.22 1.53
CA TYR A 48 7.34 -8.27 1.79
C TYR A 48 7.87 -6.83 1.83
N HIS A 49 9.01 -6.60 2.49
CA HIS A 49 9.66 -5.28 2.50
C HIS A 49 10.08 -4.85 1.11
N LEU A 50 10.68 -5.75 0.32
CA LEU A 50 11.09 -5.45 -1.04
C LEU A 50 9.90 -5.04 -1.92
N VAL A 51 8.79 -5.79 -1.87
CA VAL A 51 7.57 -5.46 -2.61
C VAL A 51 7.01 -4.10 -2.17
N ASN A 52 6.97 -3.83 -0.86
CA ASN A 52 6.51 -2.54 -0.35
C ASN A 52 7.39 -1.37 -0.82
N VAL A 53 8.71 -1.54 -0.81
CA VAL A 53 9.66 -0.51 -1.27
C VAL A 53 9.50 -0.25 -2.78
N ILE A 54 9.32 -1.30 -3.59
CA ILE A 54 9.09 -1.17 -5.03
C ILE A 54 7.77 -0.41 -5.28
N LEU A 55 6.68 -0.81 -4.63
CA LEU A 55 5.39 -0.16 -4.77
C LEU A 55 5.44 1.31 -4.33
N HIS A 56 6.07 1.60 -3.19
CA HIS A 56 6.25 2.97 -2.70
C HIS A 56 7.08 3.82 -3.65
N SER A 57 8.16 3.26 -4.20
CA SER A 57 8.99 3.94 -5.21
C SER A 57 8.18 4.27 -6.47
N CYS A 58 7.34 3.35 -6.94
CA CYS A 58 6.42 3.60 -8.05
C CYS A 58 5.44 4.74 -7.73
N VAL A 59 4.86 4.77 -6.53
CA VAL A 59 3.96 5.85 -6.09
C VAL A 59 4.69 7.20 -6.07
N CYS A 60 5.92 7.26 -5.55
CA CYS A 60 6.72 8.50 -5.54
C CYS A 60 7.03 8.99 -6.97
N LEU A 61 7.39 8.09 -7.90
CA LEU A 61 7.60 8.45 -9.29
C LEU A 61 6.31 8.97 -9.96
N LEU A 62 5.17 8.34 -9.67
CA LEU A 62 3.86 8.79 -10.14
C LEU A 62 3.49 10.16 -9.55
N LEU A 63 3.75 10.38 -8.27
CA LEU A 63 3.54 11.66 -7.60
C LEU A 63 4.39 12.76 -8.23
N THR A 64 5.69 12.51 -8.46
CA THR A 64 6.58 13.45 -9.16
C THR A 64 6.01 13.81 -10.54
N LYS A 65 5.56 12.81 -11.32
CA LYS A 65 4.96 13.02 -12.64
C LYS A 65 3.65 13.81 -12.55
N LEU A 66 2.79 13.51 -11.57
CA LEU A 66 1.54 14.23 -11.34
C LEU A 66 1.80 15.70 -11.01
N LEU A 67 2.71 15.97 -10.08
CA LEU A 67 3.08 17.32 -9.66
C LEU A 67 3.67 18.14 -10.82
N PHE A 68 4.50 17.51 -11.66
CA PHE A 68 5.07 18.19 -12.81
C PHE A 68 4.07 18.39 -13.96
N ARG A 69 3.27 17.37 -14.30
CA ARG A 69 2.42 17.39 -15.51
C ARG A 69 1.03 17.98 -15.29
N VAL A 70 0.47 17.85 -14.09
CA VAL A 70 -0.91 18.26 -13.78
C VAL A 70 -0.92 19.52 -12.94
N VAL A 71 -0.06 19.61 -11.91
CA VAL A 71 0.03 20.78 -11.03
C VAL A 71 0.96 21.86 -11.61
N HIS A 72 1.72 21.53 -12.67
CA HIS A 72 2.66 22.44 -13.34
C HIS A 72 3.73 23.03 -12.40
N LEU A 73 4.16 22.28 -11.39
CA LEU A 73 5.27 22.67 -10.54
C LEU A 73 6.60 22.60 -11.28
N SER A 74 7.58 23.40 -10.84
CA SER A 74 8.95 23.25 -11.31
C SER A 74 9.48 21.85 -11.01
N GLN A 75 10.37 21.34 -11.87
CA GLN A 75 10.93 19.99 -11.71
C GLN A 75 11.59 19.81 -10.34
N VAL A 76 12.31 20.83 -9.85
CA VAL A 76 12.95 20.81 -8.53
C VAL A 76 11.90 20.72 -7.42
N THR A 77 10.84 21.53 -7.49
CA THR A 77 9.76 21.52 -6.48
C THR A 77 9.01 20.19 -6.47
N ALA A 78 8.69 19.63 -7.64
CA ALA A 78 8.00 18.35 -7.76
C ALA A 78 8.84 17.19 -7.19
N LEU A 79 10.15 17.18 -7.46
CA LEU A 79 11.07 16.20 -6.91
C LEU A 79 11.21 16.34 -5.39
N SER A 80 11.41 17.55 -4.88
CA SER A 80 11.51 17.80 -3.44
C SER A 80 10.25 17.38 -2.70
N ALA A 81 9.07 17.72 -3.22
CA ALA A 81 7.80 17.32 -2.63
C ALA A 81 7.64 15.78 -2.60
N SER A 82 8.01 15.10 -3.69
CA SER A 82 7.97 13.64 -3.71
C SER A 82 9.01 12.98 -2.81
N LEU A 83 10.19 13.58 -2.62
CA LEU A 83 11.21 13.08 -1.70
C LEU A 83 10.75 13.24 -0.25
N ILE A 84 10.17 14.39 0.09
CA ILE A 84 9.55 14.61 1.40
C ILE A 84 8.48 13.56 1.63
N PHE A 85 7.57 13.33 0.67
CA PHE A 85 6.56 12.26 0.73
C PHE A 85 7.20 10.88 0.92
N ALA A 86 8.27 10.58 0.19
CA ALA A 86 8.94 9.28 0.25
C ALA A 86 9.52 8.99 1.65
N THR A 87 10.08 10.00 2.31
CA THR A 87 10.71 9.88 3.63
C THR A 87 9.79 10.23 4.80
N HIS A 88 8.57 10.72 4.54
CA HIS A 88 7.66 11.14 5.59
C HIS A 88 7.13 9.90 6.35
N PRO A 89 7.30 9.83 7.69
CA PRO A 89 6.96 8.64 8.46
C PRO A 89 5.45 8.34 8.54
N ILE A 90 4.59 9.18 7.95
CA ILE A 90 3.13 9.00 7.93
C ILE A 90 2.68 7.73 7.18
N HIS A 91 3.52 7.18 6.31
CA HIS A 91 3.20 5.97 5.53
C HIS A 91 3.50 4.66 6.26
N THR A 92 4.04 4.74 7.48
CA THR A 92 4.35 3.59 8.32
C THR A 92 3.41 3.56 9.53
N GLU A 93 2.13 3.27 9.29
CA GLU A 93 1.29 2.78 10.38
C GLU A 93 1.72 1.34 10.68
N ALA A 94 2.38 1.16 11.83
CA ALA A 94 2.66 -0.14 12.43
C ALA A 94 1.43 -0.67 13.18
#